data_AF-A0A914LEA3-F1
#
_entry.id   AF-A0A914LEA3-F1
#
_cell.length_a   1.000
_cell.length_b   1.000
_cell.length_c   1.000
_cell.angle_alpha   90.00
_cell.angle_beta   90.00
_cell.angle_gamma   90.00
#
_symmetry.space_group_name_H-M   'P 1'
#
loop_
_entity.id
_entity.type
_entity.pdbx_description
1 polymer ?
#
loop_
_entity_poly.entity_id
_entity_poly.type
_entity_poly.pdbx_seq_one_letter_code
_entity_poly.pdbx_strand_id
1 'polypeptide(L)'
;MLSERIDAHNSICLENNCSSPATSKIKNNVDVDALFNAIDMPHCIWQCITNLRVEMTQFLLFNNTYEHFQNLCNESDKAKKCIHHGLCLSASIFDSVTSGIRSLCDGPKQHFIRKNEKCLRQNLDNLNQKCEQKCHLLNSIAEFSHRQDLKGHSIAHALELLSHMGGICRLVI
;
A
#
# COMPACT_ATOMS: atom_id res chain seq x y z
N MET A 1 -22.91 -7.98 -6.95
CA MET A 1 -22.22 -9.30 -6.93
C MET A 1 -20.68 -9.23 -6.89
N LEU A 2 -20.05 -8.05 -6.78
CA LEU A 2 -18.58 -7.91 -6.63
C LEU A 2 -18.13 -7.60 -5.18
N SER A 3 -19.06 -7.19 -4.32
CA SER A 3 -18.77 -6.82 -2.92
C SER A 3 -18.52 -8.04 -2.02
N GLU A 4 -19.20 -9.17 -2.26
CA GLU A 4 -19.13 -10.34 -1.39
C GLU A 4 -17.91 -11.24 -1.64
N ARG A 5 -17.17 -11.04 -2.73
CA ARG A 5 -15.93 -11.80 -3.03
C ARG A 5 -14.67 -11.22 -2.39
N ILE A 6 -14.74 -10.02 -1.81
CA ILE A 6 -13.60 -9.40 -1.14
C ILE A 6 -13.48 -9.91 0.31
N ASP A 7 -14.59 -10.33 0.93
CA ASP A 7 -14.62 -10.69 2.34
C ASP A 7 -14.15 -12.12 2.63
N ALA A 8 -14.30 -13.07 1.69
CA ALA A 8 -13.87 -14.46 1.88
C ALA A 8 -12.36 -14.70 1.63
N HIS A 9 -11.68 -13.78 0.94
CA HIS A 9 -10.29 -13.99 0.47
C HIS A 9 -9.20 -13.44 1.41
N ASN A 10 -9.60 -12.78 2.50
CA ASN A 10 -8.66 -12.17 3.46
C ASN A 10 -8.33 -13.06 4.67
N SER A 11 -8.78 -14.33 4.64
CA SER A 11 -8.73 -15.23 5.80
C SER A 11 -7.32 -15.70 6.18
N ILE A 12 -6.34 -15.68 5.27
CA ILE A 12 -5.01 -16.30 5.49
C ILE A 12 -4.11 -15.46 6.43
N CYS A 13 -4.34 -14.15 6.56
CA CYS A 13 -3.58 -13.27 7.46
C CYS A 13 -4.42 -12.76 8.65
N LEU A 14 -5.71 -13.13 8.73
CA LEU A 14 -6.64 -12.73 9.80
C LEU A 14 -7.07 -13.91 10.69
N GLU A 15 -6.40 -15.06 10.61
CA GLU A 15 -6.62 -16.12 11.61
C GLU A 15 -6.28 -15.58 13.00
N ASN A 16 -7.34 -15.34 13.75
CA ASN A 16 -7.35 -14.77 15.09
C ASN A 16 -6.34 -15.48 15.98
N ASN A 17 -5.20 -14.83 16.26
CA ASN A 17 -4.51 -14.84 17.55
C ASN A 17 -3.34 -13.84 17.49
N CYS A 18 -3.42 -12.77 18.30
CA CYS A 18 -2.33 -11.81 18.57
C CYS A 18 -1.18 -12.47 19.39
N SER A 19 -0.81 -13.71 19.05
CA SER A 19 0.23 -14.51 19.68
C SER A 19 1.18 -14.98 18.59
N SER A 20 2.22 -14.20 18.33
CA SER A 20 3.19 -14.52 17.29
C SER A 20 4.63 -14.33 17.79
N PRO A 21 5.47 -15.38 17.86
CA PRO A 21 6.87 -15.24 18.23
C PRO A 21 7.65 -14.44 17.18
N ALA A 22 8.70 -13.75 17.62
CA ALA A 22 9.52 -12.85 16.80
C ALA A 22 10.15 -13.57 15.59
N THR A 23 10.14 -12.92 14.43
CA THR A 23 10.75 -13.43 13.18
C THR A 23 11.82 -12.47 12.65
N SER A 24 12.66 -12.94 11.73
CA SER A 24 13.76 -12.18 11.12
C SER A 24 13.25 -11.08 10.19
N LYS A 25 13.79 -9.88 10.34
CA LYS A 25 13.41 -8.68 9.58
C LYS A 25 13.73 -8.83 8.08
N ILE A 26 12.72 -8.82 7.23
CA ILE A 26 12.88 -8.79 5.76
C ILE A 26 13.20 -7.36 5.34
N LYS A 27 14.24 -7.18 4.51
CA LYS A 27 14.58 -5.87 3.94
C LYS A 27 14.06 -5.82 2.50
N ASN A 28 12.95 -5.09 2.31
CA ASN A 28 12.37 -4.90 0.98
C ASN A 28 12.92 -3.60 0.37
N ASN A 29 13.32 -3.66 -0.90
CA ASN A 29 13.83 -2.52 -1.66
C ASN A 29 12.82 -2.15 -2.75
N VAL A 30 11.64 -1.68 -2.37
CA VAL A 30 10.64 -1.21 -3.33
C VAL A 30 10.99 0.21 -3.75
N ASP A 31 11.13 0.45 -5.05
CA ASP A 31 11.29 1.80 -5.59
C ASP A 31 9.92 2.46 -5.78
N VAL A 32 9.47 3.17 -4.75
CA VAL A 32 8.17 3.87 -4.74
C VAL A 32 8.11 4.94 -5.83
N ASP A 33 9.23 5.60 -6.14
CA ASP A 33 9.27 6.63 -7.18
C ASP A 33 9.06 6.00 -8.57
N ALA A 34 9.67 4.85 -8.84
CA ALA A 34 9.43 4.09 -10.06
C ALA A 34 7.95 3.67 -10.21
N LEU A 35 7.27 3.29 -9.11
CA LEU A 35 5.84 2.96 -9.15
C LEU A 35 4.98 4.16 -9.53
N PHE A 36 5.26 5.35 -8.98
CA PHE A 36 4.55 6.58 -9.35
C PHE A 36 4.88 7.07 -10.76
N ASN A 37 6.11 6.85 -11.23
CA ASN A 37 6.50 7.13 -12.62
C ASN A 37 5.80 6.19 -13.61
N ALA A 38 5.63 4.91 -13.27
CA ALA A 38 5.00 3.91 -14.12
C ALA A 38 3.53 4.24 -14.45
N ILE A 39 2.85 4.98 -13.57
CA ILE A 39 1.46 5.42 -13.75
C ILE A 39 1.34 6.82 -14.39
N ASP A 40 2.45 7.35 -14.94
CA ASP A 40 2.53 8.66 -15.60
C ASP A 40 1.96 9.78 -14.72
N MET A 41 2.37 9.80 -13.44
CA MET A 41 1.85 10.77 -12.48
C MET A 41 2.24 12.20 -12.91
N PRO A 42 1.27 13.11 -13.12
CA PRO A 42 1.54 14.47 -13.54
C PRO A 42 2.40 15.26 -12.56
N HIS A 43 3.24 16.17 -13.08
CA HIS A 43 4.13 17.01 -12.26
C HIS A 43 3.39 17.83 -11.19
N CYS A 44 2.15 18.27 -11.44
CA CYS A 44 1.36 18.96 -10.42
C CYS A 44 1.07 18.11 -9.18
N ILE A 45 1.02 16.77 -9.34
CA ILE A 45 0.80 15.84 -8.22
C ILE A 45 2.10 15.58 -7.47
N TRP A 46 3.25 15.48 -8.17
CA TRP A 46 4.55 15.20 -7.56
C TRP A 46 4.92 16.13 -6.40
N GLN A 47 4.60 17.43 -6.53
CA GLN A 47 4.85 18.42 -5.49
C GLN A 47 4.01 18.17 -4.22
N CYS A 48 2.80 17.63 -4.38
CA CYS A 48 1.88 17.37 -3.28
C CYS A 48 2.12 16.03 -2.56
N ILE A 49 2.80 15.07 -3.20
CA ILE A 49 2.95 13.70 -2.67
C ILE A 49 4.31 13.42 -2.03
N THR A 50 5.21 14.40 -1.91
CA THR A 50 6.58 14.17 -1.39
C THR A 50 6.60 13.46 -0.04
N ASN A 51 5.84 13.94 0.95
CA ASN A 51 5.78 13.29 2.26
C ASN A 51 5.04 11.96 2.21
N LEU A 52 4.00 11.86 1.38
CA LEU A 52 3.26 10.62 1.19
C LEU A 52 4.17 9.49 0.68
N ARG A 53 5.08 9.79 -0.27
CA ARG A 53 6.07 8.83 -0.79
C ARG A 53 7.02 8.34 0.29
N VAL A 54 7.45 9.23 1.19
CA VAL A 54 8.31 8.87 2.33
C VAL A 54 7.57 7.90 3.25
N GLU A 55 6.34 8.21 3.64
CA GLU A 55 5.56 7.33 4.53
C GLU A 55 5.20 5.99 3.86
N MET A 56 4.93 5.98 2.55
CA MET A 56 4.79 4.73 1.79
C MET A 56 6.05 3.89 1.88
N THR A 57 7.22 4.49 1.66
CA THR A 57 8.50 3.79 1.74
C THR A 57 8.71 3.19 3.12
N GLN A 58 8.46 3.97 4.18
CA GLN A 58 8.62 3.49 5.56
C GLN A 58 7.61 2.39 5.92
N PHE A 59 6.36 2.51 5.46
CA PHE A 59 5.32 1.50 5.67
C PHE A 59 5.72 0.13 5.10
N LEU A 60 6.41 0.10 3.95
CA LEU A 60 6.87 -1.13 3.29
C LEU A 60 8.08 -1.80 3.98
N LEU A 61 8.72 -1.14 4.95
CA LEU A 61 9.84 -1.72 5.71
C LEU A 61 9.38 -2.63 6.86
N PHE A 62 8.08 -2.72 7.13
CA PHE A 62 7.50 -3.48 8.24
C PHE A 62 8.20 -3.25 9.58
N ASN A 63 8.37 -1.97 9.90
CA ASN A 63 9.03 -1.49 11.09
C ASN A 63 8.25 -0.28 11.61
N ASN A 64 7.60 -0.41 12.76
CA ASN A 64 6.67 0.61 13.29
C ASN A 64 5.49 0.83 12.32
N THR A 65 4.97 -0.25 11.73
CA THR A 65 4.01 -0.20 10.62
C THR A 65 2.72 0.49 11.01
N TYR A 66 2.27 0.35 12.26
CA TYR A 66 1.04 0.99 12.71
C TYR A 66 1.16 2.52 12.68
N GLU A 67 2.28 3.05 13.14
CA GLU A 67 2.60 4.46 13.17
C GLU A 67 2.76 5.02 11.76
N HIS A 68 3.51 4.33 10.90
CA HIS A 68 3.62 4.70 9.48
C HIS A 68 2.29 4.60 8.75
N PHE A 69 1.40 3.67 9.13
CA PHE A 69 0.04 3.63 8.59
C PHE A 69 -0.78 4.87 8.98
N GLN A 70 -0.72 5.30 10.24
CA GLN A 70 -1.41 6.54 10.67
C GLN A 70 -0.85 7.76 9.92
N ASN A 71 0.47 7.85 9.78
CA ASN A 71 1.10 8.93 9.03
C ASN A 71 0.75 8.88 7.54
N LEU A 72 0.72 7.69 6.94
CA LEU A 72 0.30 7.48 5.57
C LEU A 72 -1.11 8.01 5.33
N CYS A 73 -2.05 7.75 6.24
CA CYS A 73 -3.40 8.30 6.16
C CYS A 73 -3.42 9.83 6.24
N ASN A 74 -2.66 10.42 7.17
CA ASN A 74 -2.57 11.87 7.32
C ASN A 74 -1.94 12.54 6.09
N GLU A 75 -0.83 12.01 5.57
CA GLU A 75 -0.18 12.56 4.39
C GLU A 75 -0.99 12.31 3.11
N SER A 76 -1.77 11.23 3.03
CA SER A 76 -2.70 10.98 1.92
C SER A 76 -3.80 12.03 1.87
N ASP A 77 -4.37 12.42 3.02
CA ASP A 77 -5.38 13.49 3.09
C ASP A 77 -4.78 14.87 2.75
N LYS A 78 -3.58 15.17 3.25
CA LYS A 78 -2.84 16.40 2.88
C LYS A 78 -2.55 16.47 1.39
N ALA A 79 -2.06 15.39 0.80
CA ALA A 79 -1.79 15.30 -0.63
C ALA A 79 -3.07 15.52 -1.44
N LYS A 80 -4.18 14.87 -1.06
CA LYS A 80 -5.48 15.07 -1.69
C LYS A 80 -5.89 16.55 -1.64
N LYS A 81 -5.82 17.19 -0.48
CA LYS A 81 -6.15 18.62 -0.34
C LYS A 81 -5.26 19.51 -1.20
N CYS A 82 -3.95 19.26 -1.23
CA CYS A 82 -3.00 19.99 -2.07
C CYS A 82 -3.35 19.88 -3.56
N ILE A 83 -3.62 18.66 -4.03
CA ILE A 83 -3.91 18.37 -5.45
C ILE A 83 -5.23 19.01 -5.88
N HIS A 84 -6.28 18.90 -5.06
CA HIS A 84 -7.61 19.42 -5.36
C HIS A 84 -7.73 20.93 -5.15
N HIS A 85 -6.86 21.55 -4.34
CA HIS A 85 -6.74 23.00 -4.25
C HIS A 85 -5.98 23.58 -5.45
N GLY A 86 -5.00 22.84 -5.98
CA GLY A 86 -4.30 23.21 -7.21
C GLY A 86 -5.17 23.01 -8.46
N LEU A 87 -4.90 23.78 -9.53
CA LEU A 87 -5.50 23.57 -10.86
C LEU A 87 -4.88 22.34 -11.55
N CYS A 88 -4.91 21.18 -10.90
CA CYS A 88 -4.39 19.92 -11.45
C CYS A 88 -5.53 19.13 -12.10
N LEU A 89 -5.69 19.28 -13.42
CA LEU A 89 -6.76 18.63 -14.21
C LEU A 89 -6.80 17.09 -14.07
N SER A 90 -5.70 16.50 -13.61
CA SER A 90 -5.52 15.06 -13.46
C SER A 90 -5.66 14.57 -12.01
N ALA A 91 -6.29 15.35 -11.13
CA ALA A 91 -6.51 14.98 -9.72
C ALA A 91 -7.19 13.60 -9.56
N SER A 92 -8.05 13.22 -10.52
CA SER A 92 -8.72 11.92 -10.54
C SER A 92 -7.76 10.73 -10.63
N ILE A 93 -6.59 10.88 -11.28
CA ILE A 93 -5.57 9.81 -11.35
C ILE A 93 -5.07 9.48 -9.95
N PHE A 94 -4.74 10.51 -9.16
CA PHE A 94 -4.33 10.36 -7.77
C PHE A 94 -5.42 9.64 -6.95
N ASP A 95 -6.68 10.05 -7.13
CA ASP A 95 -7.81 9.43 -6.45
C ASP A 95 -7.93 7.93 -6.78
N SER A 96 -7.79 7.55 -8.05
CA SER A 96 -7.86 6.15 -8.48
C SER A 96 -6.75 5.32 -7.86
N VAL A 97 -5.49 5.77 -7.94
CA VAL A 97 -4.35 4.98 -7.46
C VAL A 97 -4.24 4.91 -5.94
N THR A 98 -4.74 5.92 -5.23
CA THR A 98 -4.77 5.95 -3.75
C THR A 98 -6.09 5.45 -3.16
N SER A 99 -7.02 4.96 -3.98
CA SER A 99 -8.34 4.47 -3.53
C SER A 99 -8.23 3.37 -2.46
N GLY A 100 -7.26 2.46 -2.57
CA GLY A 100 -6.99 1.42 -1.58
C GLY A 100 -6.58 1.99 -0.22
N ILE A 101 -5.69 3.00 -0.21
CA ILE A 101 -5.25 3.67 1.01
C ILE A 101 -6.44 4.38 1.67
N ARG A 102 -7.25 5.12 0.89
CA ARG A 102 -8.46 5.76 1.44
C ARG A 102 -9.46 4.77 2.00
N SER A 103 -9.64 3.61 1.37
CA SER A 103 -10.52 2.58 1.91
C SER A 103 -10.06 2.09 3.29
N LEU A 104 -8.75 2.05 3.55
CA LEU A 104 -8.21 1.70 4.86
C LEU A 104 -8.26 2.87 5.85
N CYS A 105 -8.03 4.09 5.38
CA CYS A 105 -7.99 5.30 6.22
C CYS A 105 -9.38 5.77 6.63
N ASP A 106 -10.35 5.79 5.71
CA ASP A 106 -11.67 6.40 5.92
C ASP A 106 -12.82 5.37 5.84
N GLY A 107 -12.50 4.10 5.57
CA GLY A 107 -13.51 3.07 5.40
C GLY A 107 -13.93 2.36 6.70
N PRO A 108 -14.83 1.36 6.58
CA PRO A 108 -15.37 0.62 7.73
C PRO A 108 -14.28 -0.05 8.60
N LYS A 109 -13.13 -0.39 7.99
CA LYS A 109 -11.99 -1.01 8.66
C LYS A 109 -11.28 -0.07 9.64
N GLN A 110 -11.45 1.25 9.51
CA GLN A 110 -10.84 2.22 10.42
C GLN A 110 -11.30 2.03 11.88
N HIS A 111 -12.57 1.65 12.09
CA HIS A 111 -13.07 1.34 13.43
C HIS A 111 -12.35 0.14 14.04
N PHE A 112 -12.15 -0.93 13.25
CA PHE A 112 -11.40 -2.11 13.68
C PHE A 112 -9.95 -1.76 14.03
N ILE A 113 -9.28 -0.95 13.19
CA ILE A 113 -7.90 -0.53 13.40
C ILE A 113 -7.77 0.24 14.72
N ARG A 114 -8.66 1.22 14.97
CA ARG A 114 -8.66 1.99 16.22
C ARG A 114 -8.94 1.12 17.45
N LYS A 115 -9.94 0.24 17.38
CA LYS A 115 -10.31 -0.63 18.50
C LYS A 115 -9.19 -1.60 18.90
N ASN A 116 -8.34 -1.98 17.95
CA ASN A 116 -7.26 -2.94 18.15
C ASN A 116 -5.87 -2.29 18.18
N GLU A 117 -5.77 -0.97 18.36
CA GLU A 117 -4.51 -0.22 18.33
C GLU A 117 -3.39 -0.90 19.12
N LYS A 118 -3.66 -1.28 20.38
CA LYS A 118 -2.65 -1.91 21.24
C LYS A 118 -2.14 -3.25 20.67
N CYS A 119 -3.02 -4.11 20.15
CA CYS A 119 -2.56 -5.36 19.53
C CYS A 119 -1.79 -5.07 18.23
N LEU A 120 -2.27 -4.14 17.41
CA LEU A 120 -1.64 -3.82 16.13
C LEU A 120 -0.24 -3.23 16.32
N ARG A 121 -0.05 -2.29 17.23
CA ARG A 121 1.29 -1.75 17.56
C ARG A 121 2.28 -2.84 18.00
N GLN A 122 1.80 -3.88 18.68
CA GLN A 122 2.65 -4.96 19.17
C GLN A 122 2.95 -6.04 18.14
N ASN A 123 2.01 -6.32 17.23
CA ASN A 123 2.06 -7.53 16.41
C ASN A 123 2.08 -7.28 14.89
N LEU A 124 1.70 -6.09 14.42
CA LEU A 124 1.48 -5.82 13.00
C LEU A 124 2.75 -6.02 12.16
N ASP A 125 3.90 -5.58 12.64
CA ASP A 125 5.19 -5.77 11.96
C ASP A 125 5.49 -7.26 11.74
N ASN A 126 5.31 -8.08 12.77
CA ASN A 126 5.55 -9.52 12.70
C ASN A 126 4.54 -10.23 11.79
N LEU A 127 3.26 -9.85 11.88
CA LEU A 127 2.22 -10.39 10.99
C LEU A 127 2.53 -10.05 9.52
N ASN A 128 2.91 -8.82 9.23
CA ASN A 128 3.27 -8.40 7.88
C ASN A 128 4.52 -9.13 7.37
N GLN A 129 5.55 -9.29 8.20
CA GLN A 129 6.74 -10.06 7.83
C GLN A 129 6.38 -11.53 7.53
N LYS A 130 5.54 -12.17 8.34
CA LYS A 130 5.08 -13.54 8.09
C LYS A 130 4.25 -13.66 6.81
N CYS A 131 3.35 -12.71 6.58
CA CYS A 131 2.57 -12.68 5.34
C CYS A 131 3.50 -12.47 4.13
N GLU A 132 4.52 -11.62 4.23
CA GLU A 132 5.50 -11.44 3.16
C GLU A 132 6.36 -12.69 2.90
N GLN A 133 6.77 -13.41 3.94
CA GLN A 133 7.51 -14.68 3.79
C GLN A 133 6.71 -15.73 3.04
N LYS A 134 5.38 -15.70 3.14
CA LYS A 134 4.48 -16.66 2.48
C LYS A 134 4.05 -16.18 1.09
N CYS A 135 3.73 -14.90 0.97
CA CYS A 135 3.07 -14.35 -0.21
C CYS A 135 4.03 -13.64 -1.15
N HIS A 136 5.22 -13.20 -0.70
CA HIS A 136 6.20 -12.50 -1.52
C HIS A 136 5.66 -11.24 -2.23
N LEU A 137 4.74 -10.51 -1.59
CA LEU A 137 4.10 -9.31 -2.12
C LEU A 137 5.10 -8.20 -2.39
N LEU A 138 5.87 -7.81 -1.38
CA LEU A 138 6.86 -6.76 -1.50
C LEU A 138 8.03 -7.17 -2.36
N ASN A 139 8.39 -8.46 -2.41
CA ASN A 139 9.35 -8.97 -3.40
C ASN A 139 8.85 -8.76 -4.83
N SER A 140 7.60 -9.16 -5.13
CA SER A 140 7.01 -8.98 -6.46
C SER A 140 6.89 -7.50 -6.86
N ILE A 141 6.50 -6.65 -5.90
CA ILE A 141 6.44 -5.20 -6.13
C ILE A 141 7.85 -4.62 -6.32
N ALA A 142 8.85 -5.10 -5.56
CA ALA A 142 10.23 -4.66 -5.71
C ALA A 142 10.78 -5.03 -7.09
N GLU A 143 10.63 -6.30 -7.51
CA GLU A 143 11.00 -6.77 -8.85
C GLU A 143 10.34 -5.93 -9.95
N PHE A 144 9.02 -5.71 -9.83
CA PHE A 144 8.30 -4.84 -10.75
C PHE A 144 8.91 -3.43 -10.77
N SER A 145 9.07 -2.77 -9.62
CA SER A 145 9.60 -1.40 -9.54
C SER A 145 11.02 -1.23 -10.13
N HIS A 146 11.80 -2.30 -10.25
CA HIS A 146 13.15 -2.28 -10.82
C HIS A 146 13.20 -2.68 -12.31
N ARG A 147 12.06 -2.99 -12.93
CA ARG A 147 11.99 -3.34 -14.35
C ARG A 147 12.43 -2.18 -15.24
N GLN A 148 13.30 -2.48 -16.20
CA GLN A 148 13.88 -1.46 -17.08
C GLN A 148 12.88 -0.88 -18.08
N ASP A 149 11.84 -1.63 -18.43
CA ASP A 149 10.79 -1.23 -19.36
C ASP A 149 9.73 -0.31 -18.74
N LEU A 150 9.70 -0.20 -17.40
CA LEU A 150 8.91 0.80 -16.69
C LEU A 150 9.46 2.22 -16.82
N LYS A 151 10.65 2.40 -17.40
CA LYS A 151 11.24 3.73 -17.67
C LYS A 151 10.51 4.50 -18.80
N GLY A 152 9.26 4.15 -19.08
CA GLY A 152 8.39 4.81 -20.06
C GLY A 152 6.97 5.03 -19.52
N HIS A 153 6.44 6.22 -19.76
CA HIS A 153 5.09 6.66 -19.37
C HIS A 153 4.04 5.87 -20.17
N SER A 154 3.39 4.87 -19.56
CA SER A 154 2.31 4.13 -20.22
C SER A 154 1.27 3.61 -19.23
N ILE A 155 0.00 3.90 -19.50
CA ILE A 155 -1.16 3.37 -18.78
C ILE A 155 -1.17 1.82 -18.76
N ALA A 156 -0.52 1.17 -19.73
CA ALA A 156 -0.35 -0.28 -19.73
C ALA A 156 0.43 -0.79 -18.50
N HIS A 157 1.45 -0.04 -18.06
CA HIS A 157 2.23 -0.36 -16.87
C HIS A 157 1.41 -0.20 -15.59
N ALA A 158 0.45 0.74 -15.55
CA ALA A 158 -0.47 0.89 -14.43
C ALA A 158 -1.39 -0.34 -14.27
N LEU A 159 -1.90 -0.88 -15.38
CA LEU A 159 -2.72 -2.10 -15.38
C LEU A 159 -1.89 -3.34 -15.02
N GLU A 160 -0.65 -3.41 -15.49
CA GLU A 160 0.28 -4.49 -15.15
C GLU A 160 0.66 -4.46 -13.65
N LEU A 161 0.90 -3.28 -13.09
CA LEU A 161 1.11 -3.09 -11.65
C LEU A 161 -0.10 -3.57 -10.83
N LEU A 162 -1.32 -3.20 -11.25
CA LEU A 162 -2.55 -3.66 -10.60
C LEU A 162 -2.73 -5.19 -10.71
N SER A 163 -2.32 -5.79 -11.83
CA SER A 163 -2.36 -7.25 -12.02
C SER A 163 -1.35 -8.00 -11.14
N HIS A 164 -0.19 -7.40 -10.87
CA HIS A 164 0.76 -7.91 -9.89
C HIS A 164 0.12 -7.76 -8.49
N MET A 165 -0.34 -6.59 -8.07
CA MET A 165 -0.92 -6.41 -6.74
C MET A 165 -2.18 -7.27 -6.47
N GLY A 166 -3.00 -7.57 -7.48
CA GLY A 166 -4.24 -8.34 -7.34
C GLY A 166 -4.05 -9.87 -7.24
N GLY A 167 -2.86 -10.39 -7.56
CA GLY A 167 -2.58 -11.83 -7.62
C GLY A 167 -1.80 -12.40 -6.44
N ILE A 168 -1.20 -11.57 -5.58
CA ILE A 168 -0.08 -12.04 -4.75
C ILE A 168 -0.50 -12.71 -3.42
N CYS A 169 -1.79 -12.75 -3.11
CA CYS A 169 -2.33 -13.66 -2.08
C CYS A 169 -3.35 -14.66 -2.66
N ARG A 170 -3.16 -15.09 -3.92
CA ARG A 170 -4.14 -15.92 -4.64
C ARG A 170 -3.78 -17.41 -4.71
N LEU A 171 -2.66 -17.83 -4.13
CA LEU A 171 -2.14 -19.21 -4.22
C LEU A 171 -1.65 -19.73 -2.85
N VAL A 172 -2.58 -19.84 -1.90
CA VAL A 172 -2.54 -20.91 -0.88
C VAL A 172 -3.99 -21.36 -0.64
N ILE A 173 -4.56 -22.04 -1.62
CA ILE A 173 -5.56 -23.11 -1.44
C ILE A 173 -5.21 -24.19 -2.46
#